data_AF-A0A2V9QJS6-F1
#
_entry.id   AF-A0A2V9QJS6-F1
#
_cell.length_a   1.000
_cell.length_b   1.000
_cell.length_c   1.000
_cell.angle_alpha   90.00
_cell.angle_beta   90.00
_cell.angle_gamma   90.00
#
_symmetry.space_group_name_H-M   'P 1'
#
loop_
_entity.id
_entity.type
_entity.pdbx_description
1 polymer ?
#
loop_
_entity_poly.entity_id
_entity_poly.type
_entity_poly.pdbx_seq_one_letter_code
_entity_poly.pdbx_strand_id
1 'polypeptide(L)'
;MLVNREVLGISMNLRRNRRWLVVAIYSFLTLLFVPLVRHRVSGIGVFLTIIIVVNPLVFGEFLFWGKKYGGLLKPFEPDSERPNDERELSTRDFAHFRAYGWMRFLIAAVAVVPDVLPARVMDHVTPTELLYVIRTVIWGLLAFSLTLPQAILLWTEPDIDFDSEEKLRLSVPNDSR
;
A
#
# COMPACT_ATOMS: atom_id res chain seq x y z
N MET A 1 -3.88 15.10 -0.84
CA MET A 1 -2.70 14.24 -0.70
C MET A 1 -2.20 13.59 -2.01
N LEU A 2 -3.02 13.51 -3.08
CA LEU A 2 -2.56 12.99 -4.38
C LEU A 2 -1.64 13.96 -5.14
N VAL A 3 -0.49 13.48 -5.63
CA VAL A 3 0.45 14.24 -6.48
C VAL A 3 0.15 13.99 -7.96
N ASN A 4 0.03 12.72 -8.37
CA ASN A 4 -0.40 12.34 -9.72
C ASN A 4 -1.90 12.04 -9.73
N ARG A 5 -2.62 12.78 -10.58
CA ARG A 5 -4.09 12.69 -10.70
C ARG A 5 -4.53 11.69 -11.77
N GLU A 6 -3.60 11.13 -12.53
CA GLU A 6 -3.86 10.14 -13.56
C GLU A 6 -2.86 8.99 -13.47
N VAL A 7 -3.35 7.77 -13.66
CA VAL A 7 -2.53 6.57 -13.77
C VAL A 7 -3.00 5.85 -15.02
N LEU A 8 -2.10 5.65 -15.98
CA LEU A 8 -2.42 4.95 -17.23
C LEU A 8 -3.67 5.55 -17.94
N GLY A 9 -3.84 6.87 -17.88
CA GLY A 9 -4.98 7.58 -18.47
C GLY A 9 -6.29 7.52 -17.67
N ILE A 10 -6.30 6.88 -16.49
CA ILE A 10 -7.48 6.82 -15.60
C ILE A 10 -7.35 7.91 -14.53
N SER A 11 -8.37 8.77 -14.43
CA SER A 11 -8.43 9.77 -13.35
C SER A 11 -8.52 9.10 -11.98
N MET A 12 -7.60 9.48 -11.09
CA MET A 12 -7.52 9.03 -9.70
C MET A 12 -8.25 9.97 -8.74
N ASN A 13 -9.03 10.92 -9.25
CA ASN A 13 -9.82 11.84 -8.42
C ASN A 13 -11.05 11.15 -7.81
N LEU A 14 -11.57 10.14 -8.51
CA LEU A 14 -12.64 9.28 -7.99
C LEU A 14 -12.10 8.18 -7.07
N ARG A 15 -12.70 8.09 -5.89
CA ARG A 15 -12.48 7.08 -4.85
C ARG A 15 -12.77 5.69 -5.38
N ARG A 16 -13.76 5.55 -6.26
CA ARG A 16 -14.03 4.29 -6.95
C ARG A 16 -12.80 3.79 -7.71
N ASN A 17 -12.12 4.66 -8.44
CA ASN A 17 -10.96 4.30 -9.25
C ASN A 17 -9.75 3.96 -8.37
N ARG A 18 -9.53 4.74 -7.29
CA ARG A 18 -8.49 4.43 -6.30
C ARG A 18 -8.72 3.09 -5.60
N ARG A 19 -9.96 2.78 -5.22
CA ARG A 19 -10.32 1.49 -4.61
C ARG A 19 -10.11 0.32 -5.56
N TRP A 20 -10.54 0.45 -6.82
CA TRP A 20 -10.29 -0.57 -7.83
C TRP A 20 -8.81 -0.79 -8.11
N LEU A 21 -8.01 0.28 -8.14
CA LEU A 21 -6.56 0.19 -8.26
C LEU A 21 -5.97 -0.63 -7.10
N VAL A 22 -6.35 -0.31 -5.85
CA VAL A 22 -5.92 -1.06 -4.67
C VAL A 22 -6.32 -2.54 -4.78
N VAL A 23 -7.58 -2.84 -5.11
CA VAL A 23 -8.05 -4.23 -5.28
C VAL A 23 -7.25 -4.95 -6.37
N ALA A 24 -7.03 -4.31 -7.52
CA ALA A 24 -6.30 -4.91 -8.64
C ALA A 24 -4.85 -5.23 -8.25
N ILE A 25 -4.17 -4.32 -7.55
CA ILE A 25 -2.79 -4.51 -7.09
C ILE A 25 -2.70 -5.66 -6.11
N TYR A 26 -3.53 -5.69 -5.06
CA TYR A 26 -3.47 -6.77 -4.08
C TYR A 26 -3.90 -8.11 -4.68
N SER A 27 -4.88 -8.12 -5.60
CA SER A 27 -5.25 -9.34 -6.32
C SER A 27 -4.09 -9.86 -7.16
N PHE A 28 -3.40 -8.98 -7.88
CA PHE A 28 -2.21 -9.32 -8.66
C PHE A 28 -1.07 -9.82 -7.77
N LEU A 29 -0.78 -9.13 -6.67
CA LEU A 29 0.24 -9.54 -5.70
C LEU A 29 -0.07 -10.91 -5.09
N THR A 30 -1.33 -11.18 -4.71
CA THR A 30 -1.75 -12.48 -4.19
C THR A 30 -1.62 -13.57 -5.25
N LEU A 31 -2.07 -13.32 -6.48
CA LEU A 31 -1.94 -14.26 -7.60
C LEU A 31 -0.49 -14.55 -7.96
N LEU A 32 0.40 -13.57 -7.79
CA LEU A 32 1.84 -13.73 -8.01
C LEU A 32 2.51 -14.46 -6.84
N PHE A 33 2.05 -14.28 -5.60
CA PHE A 33 2.62 -14.91 -4.42
C PHE A 33 2.43 -16.44 -4.39
N VAL A 34 1.24 -16.93 -4.76
CA VAL A 34 0.92 -18.38 -4.76
C VAL A 34 1.88 -19.23 -5.60
N PRO A 35 2.13 -18.93 -6.90
CA PRO A 35 3.07 -19.71 -7.70
C PRO A 35 4.52 -19.55 -7.21
N LEU A 36 4.89 -18.39 -6.64
CA LEU A 36 6.24 -18.19 -6.10
C LEU A 36 6.53 -19.10 -4.92
N VAL A 37 5.56 -19.25 -4.01
CA VAL A 37 5.62 -20.24 -2.91
C VAL A 37 5.71 -21.66 -3.49
N ARG A 38 4.89 -21.99 -4.51
CA ARG A 38 4.88 -23.31 -5.16
C ARG A 38 6.21 -23.66 -5.83
N HIS A 39 6.83 -22.70 -6.52
CA HIS A 39 8.09 -22.88 -7.26
C HIS A 39 9.34 -22.69 -6.38
N ARG A 40 9.17 -22.55 -5.07
CA ARG A 40 10.26 -22.36 -4.10
C ARG A 40 11.17 -21.15 -4.40
N VAL A 41 10.60 -20.08 -4.96
CA VAL A 41 11.36 -18.85 -5.26
C VAL A 41 11.75 -18.16 -3.96
N SER A 42 12.98 -17.66 -3.87
CA SER A 42 13.48 -17.01 -2.66
C SER A 42 12.58 -15.86 -2.19
N GLY A 43 12.01 -15.96 -0.98
CA GLY A 43 11.08 -14.95 -0.44
C GLY A 43 11.66 -13.54 -0.37
N ILE A 44 12.99 -13.40 -0.19
CA ILE A 44 13.66 -12.09 -0.24
C ILE A 44 13.64 -11.50 -1.66
N GLY A 45 13.76 -12.34 -2.70
CA GLY A 45 13.65 -11.90 -4.09
C GLY A 45 12.26 -11.35 -4.37
N VAL A 46 11.22 -12.06 -3.91
CA VAL A 46 9.82 -11.60 -4.00
C VAL A 46 9.62 -10.26 -3.30
N PHE A 47 10.13 -10.15 -2.06
CA PHE A 47 10.08 -8.90 -1.29
C PHE A 47 10.76 -7.75 -2.03
N LEU A 48 11.97 -7.96 -2.55
CA LEU A 48 12.70 -6.93 -3.28
C LEU A 48 11.99 -6.53 -4.57
N THR A 49 11.40 -7.46 -5.32
CA THR A 49 10.60 -7.12 -6.51
C THR A 49 9.39 -6.26 -6.14
N ILE A 50 8.66 -6.60 -5.06
CA ILE A 50 7.52 -5.80 -4.62
C ILE A 50 7.97 -4.40 -4.21
N ILE A 51 9.06 -4.28 -3.45
CA ILE A 51 9.52 -2.99 -2.91
C ILE A 51 10.25 -2.12 -3.92
N ILE A 52 10.98 -2.69 -4.87
CA ILE A 52 11.78 -1.95 -5.86
C ILE A 52 10.97 -1.68 -7.14
N VAL A 53 10.06 -2.57 -7.53
CA VAL A 53 9.35 -2.45 -8.81
C VAL A 53 7.91 -2.01 -8.59
N VAL A 54 7.15 -2.75 -7.78
CA VAL A 54 5.70 -2.49 -7.64
C VAL A 54 5.44 -1.25 -6.79
N ASN A 55 6.14 -1.11 -5.68
CA ASN A 55 5.92 -0.02 -4.72
C ASN A 55 6.22 1.36 -5.34
N PRO A 56 7.36 1.57 -6.04
CA PRO A 56 7.65 2.87 -6.65
C PRO A 56 6.71 3.23 -7.79
N LEU A 57 6.29 2.23 -8.57
CA LEU A 57 5.38 2.43 -9.70
C LEU A 57 3.97 2.85 -9.26
N VAL A 58 3.52 2.40 -8.09
CA VAL A 58 2.17 2.68 -7.59
C VAL A 58 2.17 3.85 -6.59
N PHE A 59 3.02 3.75 -5.58
CA PHE A 59 2.97 4.62 -4.40
C PHE A 59 4.12 5.62 -4.33
N GLY A 60 5.13 5.47 -5.20
CA GLY A 60 6.34 6.30 -5.21
C GLY A 60 7.49 5.69 -4.41
N GLU A 61 8.66 6.34 -4.41
CA GLU A 61 9.88 5.79 -3.82
C GLU A 61 9.81 5.72 -2.29
N PHE A 62 9.36 4.59 -1.77
CA PHE A 62 9.31 4.29 -0.34
C PHE A 62 10.69 4.03 0.28
N LEU A 63 11.61 3.41 -0.48
CA LEU A 63 12.97 3.07 0.01
C LEU A 63 13.78 4.29 0.45
N PHE A 64 13.45 5.47 -0.08
CA PHE A 64 14.08 6.73 0.31
C PHE A 64 13.21 7.57 1.24
N TRP A 65 12.34 6.94 2.05
CA TRP A 65 11.47 7.63 3.02
C TRP A 65 10.52 8.65 2.36
N GLY A 66 10.16 8.45 1.09
CA GLY A 66 9.33 9.39 0.35
C GLY A 66 10.01 10.74 0.18
N LYS A 67 11.31 10.79 -0.12
CA LYS A 67 12.04 12.04 -0.42
C LYS A 67 11.89 12.53 -1.85
N LYS A 68 11.36 11.71 -2.75
CA LYS A 68 11.17 12.05 -4.17
C LYS A 68 9.72 11.96 -4.59
N TYR A 69 9.27 12.98 -5.31
CA TYR A 69 8.01 12.98 -6.03
C TYR A 69 8.09 11.99 -7.21
N GLY A 70 7.04 11.19 -7.38
CA GLY A 70 6.96 10.20 -8.46
C GLY A 70 5.78 9.21 -8.34
N GLY A 71 5.24 9.05 -7.14
CA GLY A 71 4.07 8.20 -6.87
C GLY A 71 2.73 8.93 -6.81
N LEU A 72 1.65 8.17 -6.53
CA LEU A 72 0.32 8.76 -6.31
C LEU A 72 0.26 9.67 -5.10
N LEU A 73 0.96 9.29 -4.02
CA LEU A 73 0.85 9.97 -2.74
C LEU A 73 1.97 11.00 -2.57
N LYS A 74 1.64 12.09 -1.88
CA LYS A 74 2.62 13.10 -1.49
C LYS A 74 3.71 12.49 -0.60
N PRO A 75 4.97 12.95 -0.71
CA PRO A 75 6.06 12.58 0.19
C PRO A 75 5.76 12.82 1.68
N PHE A 76 6.52 12.13 2.54
CA PHE A 76 6.43 12.30 4.01
C PHE A 76 7.10 13.59 4.47
N GLU A 77 8.24 13.91 3.87
CA GLU A 77 8.99 15.12 4.21
C GLU A 77 8.27 16.33 3.62
N PRO A 78 8.01 17.38 4.42
CA PRO A 78 7.38 18.59 3.92
C PRO A 78 8.30 19.27 2.92
N ASP A 79 7.74 19.63 1.77
CA ASP A 79 8.42 20.44 0.76
C ASP A 79 8.18 21.92 1.08
N SER A 80 9.20 22.76 0.86
CA SER A 80 9.08 24.21 0.95
C SER A 80 7.93 24.79 0.13
N GLU A 81 7.58 24.14 -1.00
CA GLU A 81 6.48 24.59 -1.87
C GLU A 81 5.10 24.07 -1.43
N ARG A 82 5.06 22.96 -0.67
CA ARG A 82 3.83 22.30 -0.25
C ARG A 82 3.99 21.75 1.17
N PRO A 83 3.91 22.60 2.20
CA PRO A 83 3.96 22.12 3.58
C PRO A 83 2.87 21.08 3.83
N ASN A 84 3.14 20.11 4.71
CA ASN A 84 2.11 19.15 5.12
C ASN A 84 1.14 19.83 6.06
N ASP A 85 -0.13 19.81 5.71
CA ASP A 85 -1.21 20.25 6.59
C ASP A 85 -1.34 19.27 7.78
N GLU A 86 -1.72 19.76 8.95
CA GLU A 86 -1.92 18.95 10.17
C GLU A 86 -2.98 17.87 9.92
N ARG A 87 -4.01 18.19 9.13
CA ARG A 87 -5.02 17.23 8.71
C ARG A 87 -4.43 16.08 7.90
N GLU A 88 -3.50 16.37 6.99
CA GLU A 88 -2.84 15.36 6.16
C GLU A 88 -1.96 14.44 7.02
N LEU A 89 -1.24 14.99 7.99
CA LEU A 89 -0.45 14.22 8.95
C LEU A 89 -1.33 13.31 9.81
N SER A 90 -2.41 13.85 10.40
CA SER A 90 -3.39 13.08 11.18
C SER A 90 -3.97 11.90 10.39
N THR A 91 -4.31 12.13 9.13
CA THR A 91 -4.88 11.09 8.25
C THR A 91 -3.85 9.97 7.98
N ARG A 92 -2.57 10.33 7.79
CA ARG A 92 -1.47 9.36 7.62
C ARG A 92 -1.22 8.54 8.88
N ASP A 93 -1.15 9.19 10.03
CA ASP A 93 -0.91 8.51 11.30
C ASP A 93 -2.04 7.52 11.60
N PHE A 94 -3.28 7.91 11.35
CA PHE A 94 -4.43 7.02 11.46
C PHE A 94 -4.33 5.82 10.52
N ALA A 95 -3.89 6.03 9.27
CA ALA A 95 -3.71 4.95 8.31
C ALA A 95 -2.62 3.96 8.74
N HIS A 96 -1.48 4.45 9.24
CA HIS A 96 -0.42 3.60 9.79
C HIS A 96 -0.88 2.83 11.02
N PHE A 97 -1.53 3.50 11.97
CA PHE A 97 -2.09 2.86 13.15
C PHE A 97 -3.03 1.72 12.79
N ARG A 98 -3.96 1.97 11.85
CA ARG A 98 -4.91 0.96 11.38
C ARG A 98 -4.23 -0.18 10.63
N ALA A 99 -3.24 0.12 9.79
CA ALA A 99 -2.47 -0.89 9.07
C ALA A 99 -1.76 -1.86 10.03
N TYR A 100 -1.07 -1.32 11.04
CA TYR A 100 -0.35 -2.14 12.01
C TYR A 100 -1.30 -2.91 12.94
N GLY A 101 -2.49 -2.37 13.22
CA GLY A 101 -3.57 -3.12 13.86
C GLY A 101 -3.91 -4.41 13.10
N TRP A 102 -4.19 -4.29 11.79
CA TRP A 102 -4.45 -5.46 10.94
C TRP A 102 -3.25 -6.41 10.83
N MET A 103 -2.04 -5.86 10.76
CA MET A 103 -0.82 -6.66 10.72
C MET A 103 -0.69 -7.57 11.95
N ARG A 104 -1.02 -7.07 13.15
CA ARG A 104 -1.03 -7.89 14.37
C ARG A 104 -1.99 -9.07 14.27
N PHE A 105 -3.20 -8.86 13.73
CA PHE A 105 -4.16 -9.95 13.53
C PHE A 105 -3.67 -10.97 12.50
N LEU A 106 -3.04 -10.52 11.41
CA LEU A 106 -2.47 -11.42 10.40
C LEU A 106 -1.32 -12.26 10.96
N ILE A 107 -0.41 -11.63 11.72
CA ILE A 107 0.69 -12.33 12.39
C ILE A 107 0.13 -13.36 13.38
N ALA A 108 -0.87 -12.98 14.19
CA ALA A 108 -1.51 -13.88 15.14
C ALA A 108 -2.20 -15.06 14.42
N ALA A 109 -2.91 -14.80 13.32
CA ALA A 109 -3.54 -15.85 12.52
C ALA A 109 -2.49 -16.83 11.98
N VAL A 110 -1.41 -16.33 11.37
CA VAL A 110 -0.30 -17.15 10.86
C VAL A 110 0.36 -17.95 11.98
N ALA A 111 0.54 -17.37 13.17
CA ALA A 111 1.17 -18.03 14.31
C ALA A 111 0.36 -19.22 14.83
N VAL A 112 -0.97 -19.17 14.71
CA VAL A 112 -1.88 -20.24 15.17
C VAL A 112 -2.06 -21.34 14.10
N VAL A 113 -1.73 -21.08 12.83
CA VAL A 113 -1.87 -22.06 11.73
C VAL A 113 -1.26 -23.44 12.05
N PRO A 114 -0.03 -23.55 12.60
CA PRO A 114 0.54 -24.85 12.95
C PRO A 114 -0.30 -25.64 13.96
N ASP A 115 -0.94 -24.98 14.91
CA ASP A 115 -1.72 -25.61 15.99
C ASP A 115 -3.08 -26.14 15.49
N VAL A 116 -3.64 -25.52 14.45
CA VAL A 116 -4.94 -25.92 13.87
C VAL A 116 -4.79 -26.86 12.67
N LEU A 117 -3.60 -26.99 12.10
CA LEU A 117 -3.36 -27.90 10.99
C LEU A 117 -3.37 -29.35 11.49
N PRO A 118 -4.16 -30.24 10.88
CA PRO A 118 -4.24 -31.62 11.31
C PRO A 118 -2.89 -32.32 11.10
N ALA A 119 -2.48 -33.17 12.06
CA ALA A 119 -1.17 -33.84 12.09
C ALA A 119 -0.77 -34.49 10.75
N ARG A 120 -1.73 -35.11 10.05
CA ARG A 120 -1.55 -35.69 8.71
C ARG A 120 -0.93 -34.74 7.66
N VAL A 121 -1.16 -33.43 7.80
CA VAL A 121 -0.59 -32.41 6.91
C VAL A 121 0.85 -32.08 7.34
N MET A 122 1.11 -32.03 8.65
CA MET A 122 2.45 -31.74 9.20
C MET A 122 3.42 -32.92 9.05
N ASP A 123 2.92 -34.17 9.06
CA ASP A 123 3.74 -35.38 8.91
C ASP A 123 4.46 -35.46 7.54
N HIS A 124 3.94 -34.77 6.53
CA HIS A 124 4.52 -34.74 5.18
C HIS A 124 5.44 -33.53 4.95
N VAL A 125 5.58 -32.63 5.92
CA VAL A 125 6.36 -31.39 5.78
C VAL A 125 7.73 -31.58 6.41
N THR A 126 8.77 -31.52 5.58
CA THR A 126 10.14 -31.57 6.08
C THR A 126 10.49 -30.27 6.84
N PRO A 127 11.41 -30.30 7.83
CA PRO A 127 11.81 -29.09 8.56
C PRO A 127 12.32 -27.97 7.65
N THR A 128 12.97 -28.33 6.53
CA THR A 128 13.47 -27.38 5.53
C THR A 128 12.34 -26.71 4.75
N GLU A 129 11.29 -27.46 4.39
CA GLU A 129 10.09 -26.91 3.77
C GLU A 129 9.34 -25.96 4.71
N LEU A 130 9.23 -26.34 5.99
CA LEU A 130 8.61 -25.48 7.00
C LEU A 130 9.37 -24.15 7.13
N LEU A 131 10.71 -24.20 7.26
CA LEU A 131 11.54 -22.99 7.33
C LEU A 131 11.42 -22.13 6.07
N TYR A 132 11.33 -22.76 4.89
CA TYR A 132 11.14 -22.04 3.64
C TYR A 132 9.79 -21.32 3.60
N VAL A 133 8.70 -21.98 4.00
CA VAL A 133 7.36 -21.38 4.09
C VAL A 133 7.36 -20.23 5.09
N ILE A 134 7.88 -20.44 6.31
CA ILE A 134 7.98 -19.40 7.34
C ILE A 134 8.73 -18.17 6.81
N ARG A 135 9.92 -18.37 6.23
CA ARG A 135 10.72 -17.28 5.66
C ARG A 135 9.94 -16.54 4.57
N THR A 136 9.25 -17.26 3.69
CA THR A 136 8.49 -16.65 2.58
C THR A 136 7.29 -15.86 3.09
N VAL A 137 6.58 -16.37 4.10
CA VAL A 137 5.48 -15.67 4.78
C VAL A 137 5.99 -14.42 5.50
N ILE A 138 7.12 -14.48 6.21
CA ILE A 138 7.73 -13.30 6.85
C ILE A 138 8.01 -12.19 5.83
N TRP A 139 8.63 -12.53 4.70
CA TRP A 139 8.91 -11.56 3.64
C TRP A 139 7.63 -11.00 3.00
N GLY A 140 6.60 -11.83 2.82
CA GLY A 140 5.28 -11.39 2.35
C GLY A 140 4.59 -10.45 3.34
N LEU A 141 4.60 -10.78 4.63
CA LEU A 141 4.05 -9.93 5.69
C LEU A 141 4.80 -8.60 5.80
N LEU A 142 6.13 -8.62 5.65
CA LEU A 142 6.92 -7.40 5.64
C LEU A 142 6.54 -6.53 4.43
N ALA A 143 6.47 -7.08 3.22
CA ALA A 143 6.01 -6.33 2.04
C ALA A 143 4.61 -5.73 2.24
N PHE A 144 3.69 -6.50 2.83
CA PHE A 144 2.35 -6.05 3.15
C PHE A 144 2.37 -4.92 4.20
N SER A 145 3.20 -5.02 5.25
CA SER A 145 3.32 -3.97 6.28
C SER A 145 3.75 -2.62 5.71
N LEU A 146 4.60 -2.64 4.68
CA LEU A 146 5.17 -1.45 4.06
C LEU A 146 4.27 -0.81 3.01
N THR A 147 3.27 -1.55 2.48
CA THR A 147 2.38 -1.10 1.39
C THR A 147 0.93 -0.89 1.84
N LEU A 148 0.53 -1.47 2.97
CA LEU A 148 -0.82 -1.38 3.51
C LEU A 148 -1.20 0.05 3.94
N PRO A 149 -0.36 0.84 4.63
CA PRO A 149 -0.72 2.20 5.01
C PRO A 149 -1.09 3.08 3.80
N GLN A 150 -0.30 2.99 2.71
CA GLN A 150 -0.56 3.73 1.48
C GLN A 150 -1.87 3.29 0.81
N ALA A 151 -2.14 1.98 0.82
CA ALA A 151 -3.39 1.45 0.31
C ALA A 151 -4.61 1.95 1.11
N ILE A 152 -4.50 2.01 2.44
CA ILE A 152 -5.55 2.58 3.30
C ILE A 152 -5.74 4.07 2.99
N LEU A 153 -4.66 4.83 2.80
CA LEU A 153 -4.75 6.25 2.41
C LEU A 153 -5.52 6.41 1.10
N LEU A 154 -5.14 5.71 0.03
CA LEU A 154 -5.84 5.77 -1.25
C LEU A 154 -7.31 5.33 -1.16
N TRP A 155 -7.60 4.33 -0.32
CA TRP A 155 -8.94 3.83 -0.11
C TRP A 155 -9.86 4.83 0.60
N THR A 156 -9.27 5.60 1.52
CA THR A 156 -10.00 6.47 2.45
C THR A 156 -10.10 7.92 1.99
N GLU A 157 -9.19 8.40 1.14
CA GLU A 157 -9.20 9.78 0.64
C GLU A 157 -10.56 10.11 -0.01
N PRO A 158 -11.18 11.27 0.28
CA PRO A 158 -12.44 11.68 -0.30
C PRO A 158 -12.31 12.01 -1.80
N ASP A 159 -13.44 12.08 -2.49
CA ASP A 159 -13.48 12.56 -3.86
C ASP A 159 -13.06 14.04 -3.93
N ILE A 160 -12.38 14.41 -5.01
CA ILE A 160 -12.03 15.80 -5.27
C ILE A 160 -13.11 16.35 -6.21
N ASP A 161 -14.01 17.17 -5.68
CA ASP A 161 -15.09 17.79 -6.43
C ASP A 161 -14.58 19.02 -7.19
N PHE A 162 -14.42 18.88 -8.50
CA PHE A 162 -13.92 19.95 -9.39
C PHE A 162 -14.89 21.11 -9.52
N ASP A 163 -16.20 20.84 -9.49
CA ASP A 163 -17.24 21.86 -9.57
C ASP A 163 -17.15 22.88 -8.44
N SER A 164 -16.66 22.47 -7.26
CA SER A 164 -16.49 23.36 -6.11
C SER A 164 -15.29 24.31 -6.27
N GLU A 165 -14.14 23.85 -6.78
CA GLU A 165 -12.97 24.73 -6.98
C GLU A 165 -13.19 25.72 -8.12
N GLU A 166 -13.83 25.30 -9.22
CA GLU A 166 -14.14 26.18 -10.33
C GLU A 166 -15.24 27.19 -9.95
N LYS A 167 -16.29 26.75 -9.25
CA LYS A 167 -17.27 27.69 -8.66
C LYS A 167 -16.65 28.62 -7.63
N LEU A 168 -15.73 28.14 -6.78
CA LEU A 168 -15.01 29.00 -5.82
C LEU A 168 -14.18 30.05 -6.55
N ARG A 169 -13.38 29.66 -7.56
CA ARG A 169 -12.60 30.58 -8.40
C ARG A 169 -13.45 31.59 -9.15
N LEU A 170 -14.63 31.18 -9.63
CA LEU A 170 -15.57 32.06 -10.33
C LEU A 170 -16.43 32.92 -9.38
N SER A 171 -16.56 32.52 -8.11
CA SER A 171 -17.33 33.23 -7.09
C SER A 171 -16.52 34.26 -6.30
N VAL A 172 -15.18 34.20 -6.35
CA VAL A 172 -14.31 35.25 -5.82
C VAL A 172 -14.44 36.45 -6.78
N PRO A 173 -15.04 37.57 -6.36
CA PRO A 173 -15.11 38.76 -7.18
C PRO A 173 -13.68 39.20 -7.48
N ASN A 174 -13.43 39.58 -8.72
CA ASN A 174 -12.17 40.15 -9.15
C ASN A 174 -12.03 41.59 -8.58
N ASP A 175 -11.97 41.71 -7.25
CA ASP A 175 -11.67 42.96 -6.54
C ASP A 175 -10.15 43.13 -6.52
N SER A 176 -9.62 43.47 -7.69
CA SER A 176 -8.33 44.14 -7.82
C SER A 176 -8.44 45.20 -8.91
N ARG A 177 -8.88 46.39 -8.50
CA ARG A 177 -8.43 47.67 -9.05
C ARG A 177 -7.71 48.43 -7.95
#